data_AF-A0A378JMJ5-F1
#
_entry.id   AF-A0A378JMJ5-F1
#
_cell.length_a   1.000
_cell.length_b   1.000
_cell.length_c   1.000
_cell.angle_alpha   90.00
_cell.angle_beta   90.00
_cell.angle_gamma   90.00
#
_symmetry.space_group_name_H-M   'P 1'
#
loop_
_entity.id
_entity.type
_entity.pdbx_description
1 polymer ?
#
loop_
_entity_poly.entity_id
_entity_poly.type
_entity_poly.pdbx_seq_one_letter_code
_entity_poly.pdbx_strand_id
1 'polypeptide(L)'
;MLKHLNSSLKANTPKQLNQKKALFIFTFSLIFISLIYFFYWLFYGRYFEVTDNAYVAGNIIPISTQVTGNVTKLNAEDTQFVPEGQSLIELDPTDSLVNLEQAKANLALALRQTQQYFINNSQLQAVVQSRQSDLQKTKIDLQRRQTAIRRGAISQEELTHAQDNFNVANAALLQSQAQWEANIALTHKTNIINHPHVKQAMAALRKAYLDYIRNTIRAPLSGYVARRAVQIGQRVTPGQVLLAIVPLNQIWVDANFKEKQLSKIQVGQSVVLTADIYGSKIKYNGYISGFSAGTGSAFALLPPQNATGNWIKVVQRLPVRILVDEKELKAHPLRIGLSMKVTVDTYRQPKKINMLTRHSLYKTTIFNNLMVQADHIINEIVQENVLKTTDLKVAGKEPFINIKAINNHAKF
;
A
#
# COMPACT_ATOMS: atom_id res chain seq x y z
N MET A 1 99.20 -31.82 68.40
CA MET A 1 98.52 -30.68 69.04
C MET A 1 98.24 -29.64 67.96
N LEU A 2 96.96 -29.33 67.78
CA LEU A 2 96.29 -28.57 66.71
C LEU A 2 96.94 -27.26 66.21
N LYS A 3 96.90 -27.04 64.87
CA LYS A 3 96.81 -25.72 64.25
C LYS A 3 95.97 -25.73 62.96
N HIS A 4 94.95 -24.85 62.97
CA HIS A 4 94.30 -24.10 61.88
C HIS A 4 93.86 -24.76 60.57
N LEU A 5 92.56 -24.60 60.25
CA LEU A 5 92.08 -23.77 59.12
C LEU A 5 90.54 -23.62 59.14
N ASN A 6 90.09 -22.35 59.04
CA ASN A 6 88.94 -21.83 58.28
C ASN A 6 87.53 -22.45 58.41
N SER A 7 86.45 -21.74 58.13
CA SER A 7 85.99 -20.35 58.21
C SER A 7 84.55 -20.40 57.69
N SER A 8 83.68 -19.56 58.23
CA SER A 8 82.38 -19.14 57.69
C SER A 8 81.32 -20.21 57.39
N LEU A 9 80.24 -20.20 58.17
CA LEU A 9 78.85 -20.21 57.66
C LEU A 9 77.95 -19.56 58.73
N LYS A 10 77.74 -18.24 58.64
CA LYS A 10 76.67 -17.56 59.36
C LYS A 10 75.35 -17.93 58.71
N ALA A 11 74.57 -18.79 59.36
CA ALA A 11 73.17 -19.01 59.01
C ALA A 11 72.35 -17.77 59.39
N ASN A 12 72.00 -16.95 58.40
CA ASN A 12 70.98 -15.91 58.55
C ASN A 12 69.61 -16.60 58.76
N THR A 13 69.11 -16.55 59.98
CA THR A 13 67.73 -16.90 60.31
C THR A 13 66.79 -15.81 59.73
N PRO A 14 65.76 -16.16 58.94
CA PRO A 14 64.97 -15.16 58.24
C PRO A 14 64.01 -14.42 59.20
N LYS A 15 63.83 -13.12 58.94
CA LYS A 15 62.85 -12.21 59.57
C LYS A 15 61.41 -12.77 59.52
N GLN A 16 61.00 -13.57 60.50
CA GLN A 16 59.62 -14.07 60.60
C GLN A 16 58.60 -12.99 61.02
N LEU A 17 59.01 -11.86 61.61
CA LEU A 17 58.10 -10.79 62.06
C LEU A 17 57.58 -9.86 60.96
N ASN A 18 58.24 -9.76 59.79
CA ASN A 18 57.77 -8.92 58.68
C ASN A 18 56.86 -9.67 57.69
N GLN A 19 56.95 -11.00 57.64
CA GLN A 19 56.06 -11.81 56.81
C GLN A 19 54.63 -11.79 57.34
N LYS A 20 54.41 -11.88 58.67
CA LYS A 20 53.07 -11.81 59.27
C LYS A 20 52.40 -10.44 59.09
N LYS A 21 53.16 -9.34 59.18
CA LYS A 21 52.65 -7.98 58.94
C LYS A 21 52.34 -7.74 57.46
N ALA A 22 53.20 -8.20 56.54
CA ALA A 22 52.94 -8.13 55.10
C ALA A 22 51.73 -8.99 54.70
N LEU A 23 51.60 -10.18 55.29
CA LEU A 23 50.44 -11.05 55.09
C LEU A 23 49.16 -10.40 55.62
N PHE A 24 49.21 -9.75 56.78
CA PHE A 24 48.07 -9.04 57.37
C PHE A 24 47.64 -7.82 56.54
N ILE A 25 48.60 -7.05 56.00
CA ILE A 25 48.32 -5.92 55.10
C ILE A 25 47.73 -6.42 53.79
N PHE A 26 48.24 -7.53 53.24
CA PHE A 26 47.73 -8.14 52.02
C PHE A 26 46.30 -8.67 52.21
N THR A 27 46.03 -9.41 53.30
CA THR A 27 44.68 -9.92 53.58
C THR A 27 43.70 -8.79 53.85
N PHE A 28 44.10 -7.76 54.60
CA PHE A 28 43.27 -6.58 54.82
C PHE A 28 42.98 -5.81 53.52
N SER A 29 43.99 -5.64 52.65
CA SER A 29 43.81 -5.03 51.33
C SER A 29 42.86 -5.84 50.46
N LEU A 30 42.95 -7.17 50.47
CA LEU A 30 42.08 -8.05 49.70
C LEU A 30 40.63 -8.00 50.22
N ILE A 31 40.44 -7.98 51.54
CA ILE A 31 39.13 -7.81 52.17
C ILE A 31 38.55 -6.43 51.82
N PHE A 32 39.37 -5.38 51.84
CA PHE A 32 38.94 -4.03 51.51
C PHE A 32 38.51 -3.90 50.04
N ILE A 33 39.28 -4.45 49.10
CA ILE A 33 38.92 -4.52 47.68
C ILE A 33 37.62 -5.34 47.49
N SER A 34 37.49 -6.46 48.21
CA SER A 34 36.27 -7.28 48.19
C SER A 34 35.06 -6.51 48.72
N LEU A 35 35.20 -5.74 49.80
CA LEU A 35 34.14 -4.88 50.33
C LEU A 35 33.73 -3.80 49.32
N ILE A 36 34.70 -3.13 48.70
CA ILE A 36 34.41 -2.12 47.66
C ILE A 36 33.65 -2.75 46.50
N TYR A 37 34.11 -3.91 46.02
CA TYR A 37 33.43 -4.65 44.96
C TYR A 37 32.03 -5.10 45.37
N PHE A 38 31.86 -5.58 46.61
CA PHE A 38 30.57 -5.98 47.15
C PHE A 38 29.60 -4.81 47.21
N PHE A 39 30.01 -3.65 47.71
CA PHE A 39 29.18 -2.45 47.74
C PHE A 39 28.85 -1.94 46.32
N TYR A 40 29.83 -1.96 45.40
CA TYR A 40 29.58 -1.63 44.00
C TYR A 40 28.56 -2.57 43.35
N TRP A 41 28.66 -3.88 43.59
CA TRP A 41 27.72 -4.86 43.08
C TRP A 41 26.32 -4.69 43.69
N LEU A 42 26.24 -4.46 45.01
CA LEU A 42 25.00 -4.32 45.76
C LEU A 42 24.21 -3.06 45.33
N PHE A 43 24.90 -1.94 45.12
CA PHE A 43 24.26 -0.66 44.80
C PHE A 43 24.13 -0.37 43.30
N TYR A 44 25.00 -0.93 42.45
CA TYR A 44 25.04 -0.59 41.02
C TYR A 44 24.97 -1.84 40.12
N GLY A 45 25.89 -2.79 40.30
CA GLY A 45 26.06 -3.92 39.37
C GLY A 45 24.84 -4.84 39.23
N ARG A 46 24.03 -5.00 40.29
CA ARG A 46 22.88 -5.92 40.28
C ARG A 46 21.69 -5.49 39.42
N TYR A 47 21.65 -4.22 39.02
CA TYR A 47 20.52 -3.61 38.32
C TYR A 47 20.69 -3.54 36.80
N PHE A 48 21.76 -4.10 36.25
CA PHE A 48 21.98 -4.15 34.82
C PHE A 48 21.88 -5.58 34.31
N GLU A 49 20.98 -5.80 33.35
CA GLU A 49 20.92 -7.07 32.61
C GLU A 49 21.55 -6.85 31.24
N VAL A 50 22.56 -7.68 30.91
CA VAL A 50 23.35 -7.56 29.68
C VAL A 50 23.10 -8.78 28.80
N THR A 51 23.01 -8.55 27.50
CA THR A 51 23.09 -9.60 26.48
C THR A 51 23.92 -9.12 25.28
N ASP A 52 24.71 -10.01 24.73
CA ASP A 52 25.46 -9.89 23.47
C ASP A 52 24.72 -10.57 22.31
N ASN A 53 23.63 -11.29 22.59
CA ASN A 53 22.80 -11.93 21.60
C ASN A 53 21.68 -10.98 21.19
N ALA A 54 22.04 -9.94 20.44
CA ALA A 54 21.07 -9.01 19.87
C ALA A 54 21.43 -8.62 18.45
N TYR A 55 20.40 -8.44 17.64
CA TYR A 55 20.55 -8.10 16.23
C TYR A 55 19.65 -6.94 15.85
N VAL A 56 20.14 -6.07 14.97
CA VAL A 56 19.32 -5.04 14.35
C VAL A 56 18.32 -5.73 13.43
N ALA A 57 17.04 -5.45 13.65
CA ALA A 57 15.93 -5.94 12.87
C ALA A 57 15.13 -4.76 12.30
N GLY A 58 14.38 -5.03 11.23
CA GLY A 58 13.60 -4.01 10.57
C GLY A 58 12.65 -4.62 9.56
N ASN A 59 11.72 -3.81 9.07
CA ASN A 59 10.81 -4.25 8.02
C ASN A 59 11.55 -4.36 6.69
N ILE A 60 11.41 -5.51 6.03
CA ILE A 60 11.87 -5.73 4.66
C ILE A 60 10.62 -5.67 3.79
N ILE A 61 10.55 -4.68 2.90
CA ILE A 61 9.36 -4.42 2.10
C ILE A 61 9.60 -4.99 0.70
N PRO A 62 9.02 -6.16 0.38
CA PRO A 62 9.14 -6.72 -0.95
C PRO A 62 8.33 -5.86 -1.93
N ILE A 63 8.98 -5.46 -3.01
CA ILE A 63 8.34 -4.74 -4.12
C ILE A 63 8.11 -5.74 -5.25
N SER A 64 6.85 -5.94 -5.60
CA SER A 64 6.42 -6.83 -6.67
C SER A 64 5.75 -6.08 -7.81
N THR A 65 5.72 -6.69 -8.98
CA THR A 65 4.94 -6.16 -10.11
C THR A 65 3.46 -6.54 -9.99
N GLN A 66 2.59 -5.68 -10.53
CA GLN A 66 1.15 -5.92 -10.67
C GLN A 66 0.75 -6.24 -12.12
N VAL A 67 1.67 -6.06 -13.08
CA VAL A 67 1.46 -6.29 -14.51
C VAL A 67 2.56 -7.18 -15.08
N THR A 68 2.24 -7.92 -16.13
CA THR A 68 3.23 -8.70 -16.88
C THR A 68 3.97 -7.77 -17.83
N GLY A 69 5.28 -7.90 -17.94
CA GLY A 69 6.07 -7.10 -18.87
C GLY A 69 7.54 -7.50 -18.88
N ASN A 70 8.28 -6.97 -19.86
CA ASN A 70 9.71 -7.12 -19.94
C ASN A 70 10.38 -5.89 -19.32
N VAL A 71 11.44 -6.10 -18.55
CA VAL A 71 12.15 -5.02 -17.87
C VAL A 71 13.00 -4.25 -18.87
N THR A 72 12.70 -2.97 -19.06
CA THR A 72 13.41 -2.09 -19.99
C THR A 72 14.45 -1.24 -19.28
N LYS A 73 14.20 -0.85 -18.03
CA LYS A 73 15.10 0.01 -17.26
C LYS A 73 15.15 -0.36 -15.79
N LEU A 74 16.35 -0.26 -15.22
CA LEU A 74 16.61 -0.35 -13.79
C LEU A 74 17.16 0.99 -13.32
N ASN A 75 16.43 1.65 -12.42
CA ASN A 75 16.78 2.96 -11.87
C ASN A 75 17.26 2.88 -10.40
N ALA A 76 17.43 1.66 -9.88
CA ALA A 76 17.82 1.41 -8.51
C ALA A 76 18.79 0.23 -8.42
N GLU A 77 19.90 0.44 -7.73
CA GLU A 77 20.94 -0.55 -7.46
C GLU A 77 20.93 -1.03 -6.01
N ASP A 78 21.52 -2.20 -5.76
CA ASP A 78 21.70 -2.69 -4.39
C ASP A 78 22.51 -1.70 -3.57
N THR A 79 22.16 -1.55 -2.30
CA THR A 79 22.76 -0.61 -1.34
C THR A 79 22.50 0.88 -1.61
N GLN A 80 21.75 1.23 -2.66
CA GLN A 80 21.39 2.61 -2.96
C GLN A 80 20.21 3.07 -2.09
N PHE A 81 20.26 4.33 -1.64
CA PHE A 81 19.11 4.99 -1.04
C PHE A 81 18.14 5.49 -2.12
N VAL A 82 16.86 5.20 -1.95
CA VAL A 82 15.77 5.66 -2.82
C VAL A 82 14.74 6.43 -1.98
N PRO A 83 14.34 7.64 -2.40
CA PRO A 83 13.23 8.35 -1.79
C PRO A 83 11.88 7.77 -2.24
N GLU A 84 10.85 8.05 -1.45
CA GLU A 84 9.46 7.72 -1.79
C GLU A 84 9.07 8.29 -3.16
N GLY A 85 8.38 7.50 -3.99
CA GLY A 85 7.91 7.91 -5.31
C GLY A 85 8.92 7.78 -6.46
N GLN A 86 10.21 7.54 -6.17
CA GLN A 86 11.21 7.31 -7.22
C GLN A 86 10.83 6.09 -8.07
N SER A 87 10.97 6.22 -9.40
CA SER A 87 10.89 5.08 -10.33
C SER A 87 12.05 4.12 -10.06
N LEU A 88 11.75 2.85 -9.80
CA LEU A 88 12.75 1.82 -9.49
C LEU A 88 13.02 0.94 -10.70
N ILE A 89 11.93 0.49 -11.34
CA ILE A 89 11.95 -0.44 -12.45
C ILE A 89 10.90 0.03 -13.46
N GLU A 90 11.28 0.06 -14.73
CA GLU A 90 10.36 0.31 -15.83
C GLU A 90 10.21 -0.95 -16.66
N LEU A 91 8.96 -1.30 -16.92
CA LEU A 91 8.55 -2.35 -17.84
C LEU A 91 8.21 -1.74 -19.20
N ASP A 92 8.31 -2.52 -20.26
CA ASP A 92 7.88 -2.12 -21.60
C ASP A 92 6.39 -1.76 -21.60
N PRO A 93 6.02 -0.48 -21.86
CA PRO A 93 4.64 -0.06 -21.81
C PRO A 93 3.88 -0.30 -23.12
N THR A 94 4.52 -0.79 -24.18
CA THR A 94 3.97 -0.80 -25.54
C THR A 94 2.57 -1.42 -25.63
N ASP A 95 2.38 -2.63 -25.11
CA ASP A 95 1.07 -3.31 -25.14
C ASP A 95 0.00 -2.55 -24.35
N SER A 96 0.37 -2.03 -23.17
CA SER A 96 -0.56 -1.27 -22.32
C SER A 96 -0.92 0.09 -22.91
N LEU A 97 0.01 0.72 -23.65
CA LEU A 97 -0.22 1.97 -24.35
C LEU A 97 -1.20 1.76 -25.50
N VAL A 98 -1.01 0.72 -26.31
CA VAL A 98 -1.96 0.34 -27.37
C VAL A 98 -3.35 0.07 -26.80
N ASN A 99 -3.42 -0.68 -25.69
CA ASN A 99 -4.69 -0.94 -25.00
C ASN A 99 -5.35 0.34 -24.45
N LEU A 100 -4.56 1.30 -23.95
CA LEU A 100 -5.05 2.60 -23.51
C LEU A 100 -5.62 3.40 -24.69
N GLU A 101 -4.91 3.47 -25.80
CA GLU A 101 -5.39 4.14 -27.02
C GLU A 101 -6.67 3.50 -27.56
N GLN A 102 -6.75 2.17 -27.59
CA GLN A 102 -7.97 1.46 -27.96
C GLN A 102 -9.14 1.79 -27.02
N ALA A 103 -8.89 1.86 -25.70
CA ALA A 103 -9.92 2.20 -24.72
C ALA A 103 -10.40 3.66 -24.86
N LYS A 104 -9.51 4.61 -25.19
CA LYS A 104 -9.87 5.99 -25.54
C LYS A 104 -10.79 6.03 -26.78
N ALA A 105 -10.41 5.33 -27.84
CA ALA A 105 -11.21 5.25 -29.06
C ALA A 105 -12.60 4.63 -28.81
N ASN A 106 -12.65 3.55 -28.00
CA ASN A 106 -13.91 2.90 -27.62
C ASN A 106 -14.82 3.83 -26.81
N LEU A 107 -14.29 4.65 -25.91
CA LEU A 107 -15.07 5.66 -25.19
C LEU A 107 -15.66 6.70 -26.15
N ALA A 108 -14.85 7.22 -27.08
CA ALA A 108 -15.31 8.18 -28.08
C ALA A 108 -16.42 7.58 -28.98
N LEU A 109 -16.27 6.32 -29.39
CA LEU A 109 -17.28 5.59 -30.16
C LEU A 109 -18.58 5.39 -29.36
N ALA A 110 -18.48 4.97 -28.09
CA ALA A 110 -19.64 4.79 -27.22
C ALA A 110 -20.41 6.10 -26.99
N LEU A 111 -19.71 7.23 -26.85
CA LEU A 111 -20.32 8.56 -26.75
C LEU A 111 -21.10 8.92 -28.01
N ARG A 112 -20.48 8.77 -29.19
CA ARG A 112 -21.13 9.08 -30.48
C ARG A 112 -22.34 8.18 -30.77
N GLN A 113 -22.22 6.88 -30.49
CA GLN A 113 -23.34 5.94 -30.62
C GLN A 113 -24.49 6.30 -29.69
N THR A 114 -24.17 6.64 -28.43
CA THR A 114 -25.19 7.08 -27.46
C THR A 114 -25.86 8.36 -27.93
N GLN A 115 -25.10 9.33 -28.43
CA GLN A 115 -25.63 10.56 -29.00
C GLN A 115 -26.59 10.28 -30.17
N GLN A 116 -26.29 9.30 -31.03
CA GLN A 116 -27.19 8.89 -32.10
C GLN A 116 -28.54 8.39 -31.56
N TYR A 117 -28.57 7.62 -30.46
CA TYR A 117 -29.84 7.19 -29.86
C TYR A 117 -30.69 8.38 -29.40
N PHE A 118 -30.08 9.40 -28.81
CA PHE A 118 -30.77 10.62 -28.40
C PHE A 118 -31.27 11.45 -29.59
N ILE A 119 -30.48 11.55 -30.67
CA ILE A 119 -30.92 12.24 -31.90
C ILE A 119 -32.10 11.50 -32.54
N ASN A 120 -32.03 10.17 -32.62
CA ASN A 120 -33.09 9.33 -33.16
C ASN A 120 -34.42 9.50 -32.41
N ASN A 121 -34.41 9.75 -31.09
CA ASN A 121 -35.64 10.05 -30.34
C ASN A 121 -36.40 11.23 -30.94
N SER A 122 -35.69 12.33 -31.25
CA SER A 122 -36.31 13.54 -31.79
C SER A 122 -36.86 13.33 -33.20
N GLN A 123 -36.14 12.56 -34.02
CA GLN A 123 -36.56 12.18 -35.36
C GLN A 123 -37.83 11.30 -35.32
N LEU A 124 -37.81 10.24 -34.52
CA LEU A 124 -38.94 9.32 -34.38
C LEU A 124 -40.17 10.00 -33.77
N GLN A 125 -39.96 10.92 -32.81
CA GLN A 125 -41.05 11.74 -32.26
C GLN A 125 -41.71 12.61 -33.34
N ALA A 126 -40.92 13.21 -34.24
CA ALA A 126 -41.45 13.98 -35.36
C ALA A 126 -42.26 13.11 -36.33
N VAL A 127 -41.83 11.87 -36.59
CA VAL A 127 -42.59 10.90 -37.40
C VAL A 127 -43.92 10.54 -36.73
N VAL A 128 -43.92 10.26 -35.42
CA VAL A 128 -45.14 10.01 -34.65
C VAL A 128 -46.09 11.21 -34.74
N GLN A 129 -45.59 12.44 -34.61
CA GLN A 129 -46.39 13.66 -34.72
C GLN A 129 -47.01 13.84 -36.12
N SER A 130 -46.26 13.48 -37.17
CA SER A 130 -46.78 13.47 -38.54
C SER A 130 -47.91 12.45 -38.71
N ARG A 131 -47.72 11.21 -38.24
CA ARG A 131 -48.75 10.14 -38.31
C ARG A 131 -49.97 10.45 -37.46
N GLN A 132 -49.79 11.15 -36.34
CA GLN A 132 -50.89 11.63 -35.53
C GLN A 132 -51.76 12.63 -36.30
N SER A 133 -51.13 13.52 -37.08
CA SER A 133 -51.83 14.49 -37.93
C SER A 133 -52.57 13.81 -39.08
N ASP A 134 -51.96 12.80 -39.71
CA ASP A 134 -52.59 11.97 -40.75
C ASP A 134 -53.85 11.27 -40.20
N LEU A 135 -53.76 10.65 -39.02
CA LEU A 135 -54.88 10.00 -38.36
C LEU A 135 -56.00 10.99 -38.00
N GLN A 136 -55.65 12.19 -37.53
CA GLN A 136 -56.65 13.23 -37.26
C GLN A 136 -57.40 13.65 -38.53
N LYS A 137 -56.70 13.79 -39.65
CA LYS A 137 -57.31 14.12 -40.94
C LYS A 137 -58.29 13.02 -41.38
N THR A 138 -57.89 11.75 -41.36
CA THR A 138 -58.76 10.63 -41.76
C THR A 138 -59.93 10.42 -40.81
N LYS A 139 -59.73 10.65 -39.50
CA LYS A 139 -60.80 10.61 -38.49
C LYS A 139 -61.86 11.67 -38.76
N ILE A 140 -61.45 12.91 -39.05
CA ILE A 140 -62.38 14.00 -39.38
C ILE A 140 -63.13 13.68 -40.68
N ASP A 141 -62.44 13.16 -41.70
CA ASP A 141 -63.08 12.78 -42.98
C ASP A 141 -64.13 11.67 -42.80
N LEU A 142 -63.78 10.61 -42.05
CA LEU A 142 -64.70 9.54 -41.68
C LEU A 142 -65.94 10.09 -40.95
N GLN A 143 -65.75 10.98 -39.97
CA GLN A 143 -66.86 11.61 -39.24
C GLN A 143 -67.77 12.42 -40.17
N ARG A 144 -67.20 13.20 -41.11
CA ARG A 144 -67.99 13.96 -42.09
C ARG A 144 -68.81 13.00 -42.98
N ARG A 145 -68.20 11.94 -43.49
CA ARG A 145 -68.86 10.95 -44.36
C ARG A 145 -69.96 10.19 -43.62
N GLN A 146 -69.73 9.80 -42.37
CA GLN A 146 -70.75 9.23 -41.48
C GLN A 146 -71.96 10.16 -41.29
N THR A 147 -71.77 11.48 -41.25
CA THR A 147 -72.91 12.43 -41.20
C THR A 147 -73.61 12.59 -42.55
N ALA A 148 -72.87 12.51 -43.66
CA ALA A 148 -73.40 12.66 -45.01
C ALA A 148 -74.25 11.46 -45.45
N ILE A 149 -73.85 10.23 -45.09
CA ILE A 149 -74.60 9.02 -45.46
C ILE A 149 -75.97 8.96 -44.77
N ARG A 150 -76.08 9.45 -43.52
CA ARG A 150 -77.37 9.58 -42.82
C ARG A 150 -78.35 10.52 -43.52
N ARG A 151 -77.85 11.38 -44.39
CA ARG A 151 -78.63 12.32 -45.21
C ARG A 151 -78.80 11.84 -46.66
N GLY A 152 -78.40 10.61 -46.98
CA GLY A 152 -78.46 10.04 -48.34
C GLY A 152 -77.48 10.67 -49.35
N ALA A 153 -76.48 11.43 -48.88
CA ALA A 153 -75.63 12.25 -49.73
C ALA A 153 -74.38 11.53 -50.30
N ILE A 154 -74.07 10.30 -49.85
CA ILE A 154 -72.95 9.48 -50.33
C ILE A 154 -73.32 7.99 -50.34
N SER A 155 -72.56 7.16 -51.08
CA SER A 155 -72.75 5.70 -51.15
C SER A 155 -72.15 4.96 -49.95
N GLN A 156 -72.60 3.72 -49.72
CA GLN A 156 -72.06 2.84 -48.67
C GLN A 156 -70.59 2.48 -48.92
N GLU A 157 -70.20 2.31 -50.19
CA GLU A 157 -68.82 2.03 -50.58
C GLU A 157 -67.87 3.16 -50.14
N GLU A 158 -68.26 4.42 -50.34
CA GLU A 158 -67.47 5.59 -49.96
C GLU A 158 -67.25 5.68 -48.44
N LEU A 159 -68.22 5.21 -47.64
CA LEU A 159 -68.05 5.10 -46.19
C LEU A 159 -67.03 4.01 -45.81
N THR A 160 -67.09 2.86 -46.48
CA THR A 160 -66.13 1.76 -46.25
C THR A 160 -64.70 2.19 -46.59
N HIS A 161 -64.48 2.86 -47.74
CA HIS A 161 -63.16 3.41 -48.10
C HIS A 161 -62.62 4.39 -47.05
N ALA A 162 -63.49 5.25 -46.49
CA ALA A 162 -63.10 6.16 -45.42
C ALA A 162 -62.75 5.42 -44.11
N GLN A 163 -63.46 4.34 -43.78
CA GLN A 163 -63.17 3.51 -42.62
C GLN A 163 -61.83 2.78 -42.80
N ASP A 164 -61.56 2.25 -43.99
CA ASP A 164 -60.29 1.57 -44.29
C ASP A 164 -59.11 2.55 -44.24
N ASN A 165 -59.27 3.75 -44.80
CA ASN A 165 -58.26 4.81 -44.70
C ASN A 165 -57.97 5.22 -43.26
N PHE A 166 -58.99 5.30 -42.40
CA PHE A 166 -58.80 5.51 -40.97
C PHE A 166 -58.03 4.35 -40.32
N ASN A 167 -58.40 3.10 -40.62
CA ASN A 167 -57.76 1.91 -40.08
C ASN A 167 -56.27 1.82 -40.48
N VAL A 168 -55.95 2.12 -41.74
CA VAL A 168 -54.57 2.19 -42.25
C VAL A 168 -53.76 3.28 -41.55
N ALA A 169 -54.32 4.49 -41.40
CA ALA A 169 -53.65 5.58 -40.69
C ALA A 169 -53.41 5.24 -39.20
N ASN A 170 -54.39 4.57 -38.56
CA ASN A 170 -54.27 4.14 -37.18
C ASN A 170 -53.18 3.08 -37.00
N ALA A 171 -53.12 2.09 -37.89
CA ALA A 171 -52.07 1.07 -37.88
C ALA A 171 -50.67 1.68 -38.10
N ALA A 172 -50.53 2.63 -39.02
CA ALA A 172 -49.26 3.33 -39.27
C ALA A 172 -48.79 4.17 -38.07
N LEU A 173 -49.73 4.79 -37.34
CA LEU A 173 -49.43 5.49 -36.10
C LEU A 173 -48.91 4.52 -35.03
N LEU A 174 -49.64 3.42 -34.78
CA LEU A 174 -49.26 2.41 -33.78
C LEU A 174 -47.87 1.83 -34.08
N GLN A 175 -47.57 1.54 -35.34
CA GLN A 175 -46.24 1.11 -35.77
C GLN A 175 -45.16 2.16 -35.44
N SER A 176 -45.42 3.43 -35.74
CA SER A 176 -44.47 4.53 -35.48
C SER A 176 -44.27 4.76 -33.99
N GLN A 177 -45.32 4.64 -33.18
CA GLN A 177 -45.26 4.71 -31.72
C GLN A 177 -44.42 3.58 -31.14
N ALA A 178 -44.63 2.34 -31.57
CA ALA A 178 -43.84 1.20 -31.12
C ALA A 178 -42.34 1.36 -31.46
N GLN A 179 -42.01 1.90 -32.64
CA GLN A 179 -40.63 2.21 -33.02
C GLN A 179 -40.01 3.30 -32.13
N TRP A 180 -40.77 4.35 -31.81
CA TRP A 180 -40.32 5.41 -30.92
C TRP A 180 -40.11 4.91 -29.49
N GLU A 181 -41.05 4.12 -28.95
CA GLU A 181 -40.93 3.50 -27.62
C GLU A 181 -39.73 2.58 -27.52
N ALA A 182 -39.45 1.78 -28.55
CA ALA A 182 -38.27 0.92 -28.60
C ALA A 182 -36.95 1.72 -28.54
N ASN A 183 -36.86 2.88 -29.22
CA ASN A 183 -35.67 3.72 -29.15
C ASN A 183 -35.59 4.51 -27.83
N ILE A 184 -36.72 4.95 -27.28
CA ILE A 184 -36.76 5.57 -25.95
C ILE A 184 -36.27 4.59 -24.88
N ALA A 185 -36.60 3.31 -24.98
CA ALA A 185 -36.14 2.31 -24.01
C ALA A 185 -34.60 2.28 -23.87
N LEU A 186 -33.86 2.62 -24.94
CA LEU A 186 -32.39 2.74 -24.92
C LEU A 186 -31.91 3.99 -24.19
N THR A 187 -32.70 5.05 -24.12
CA THR A 187 -32.28 6.38 -23.61
C THR A 187 -33.01 6.80 -22.33
N HIS A 188 -34.04 6.05 -21.93
CA HIS A 188 -34.91 6.40 -20.82
C HIS A 188 -34.14 6.46 -19.50
N LYS A 189 -34.44 7.48 -18.68
CA LYS A 189 -33.81 7.72 -17.36
C LYS A 189 -32.29 7.87 -17.38
N THR A 190 -31.69 8.20 -18.52
CA THR A 190 -30.26 8.46 -18.61
C THR A 190 -29.94 9.68 -19.46
N ASN A 191 -28.69 10.09 -19.44
CA ASN A 191 -28.13 11.11 -20.32
C ASN A 191 -26.91 10.53 -21.04
N ILE A 192 -26.34 11.24 -22.00
CA ILE A 192 -25.22 10.74 -22.81
C ILE A 192 -24.06 10.24 -21.92
N ILE A 193 -23.69 11.01 -20.89
CA ILE A 193 -22.55 10.70 -20.00
C ILE A 193 -22.87 9.54 -19.05
N ASN A 194 -24.10 9.47 -18.55
CA ASN A 194 -24.54 8.48 -17.59
C ASN A 194 -25.07 7.18 -18.22
N HIS A 195 -25.05 7.08 -19.55
CA HIS A 195 -25.51 5.92 -20.28
C HIS A 195 -24.68 4.67 -19.92
N PRO A 196 -25.29 3.48 -19.71
CA PRO A 196 -24.57 2.26 -19.32
C PRO A 196 -23.36 1.93 -20.22
N HIS A 197 -23.52 2.02 -21.54
CA HIS A 197 -22.41 1.79 -22.49
C HIS A 197 -21.25 2.78 -22.32
N VAL A 198 -21.55 4.05 -22.05
CA VAL A 198 -20.52 5.08 -21.80
C VAL A 198 -19.83 4.82 -20.48
N LYS A 199 -20.57 4.52 -19.41
CA LYS A 199 -19.98 4.16 -18.11
C LYS A 199 -19.08 2.93 -18.19
N GLN A 200 -19.48 1.92 -18.97
CA GLN A 200 -18.67 0.73 -19.23
C GLN A 200 -17.36 1.10 -19.95
N ALA A 201 -17.43 1.94 -20.99
CA ALA A 201 -16.25 2.39 -21.70
C ALA A 201 -15.32 3.27 -20.84
N MET A 202 -15.89 4.15 -19.99
CA MET A 202 -15.13 4.92 -19.00
C MET A 202 -14.39 4.00 -18.02
N ALA A 203 -15.06 2.95 -17.51
CA ALA A 203 -14.44 1.98 -16.62
C ALA A 203 -13.31 1.18 -17.32
N ALA A 204 -13.52 0.79 -18.58
CA ALA A 204 -12.50 0.13 -19.39
C ALA A 204 -11.26 1.03 -19.61
N LEU A 205 -11.48 2.33 -19.89
CA LEU A 205 -10.39 3.31 -20.00
C LEU A 205 -9.62 3.45 -18.68
N ARG A 206 -10.31 3.59 -17.53
CA ARG A 206 -9.65 3.64 -16.22
C ARG A 206 -8.78 2.40 -15.97
N LYS A 207 -9.29 1.20 -16.30
CA LYS A 207 -8.53 -0.04 -16.18
C LYS A 207 -7.28 -0.02 -17.08
N ALA A 208 -7.44 0.33 -18.37
CA ALA A 208 -6.32 0.37 -19.31
C ALA A 208 -5.25 1.40 -18.88
N TYR A 209 -5.69 2.55 -18.35
CA TYR A 209 -4.80 3.57 -17.81
C TYR A 209 -4.04 3.06 -16.58
N LEU A 210 -4.71 2.37 -15.65
CA LEU A 210 -4.05 1.72 -14.51
C LEU A 210 -2.97 0.73 -14.95
N ASP A 211 -3.30 -0.11 -15.93
CA ASP A 211 -2.37 -1.12 -16.44
C ASP A 211 -1.16 -0.43 -17.11
N TYR A 212 -1.35 0.72 -17.77
CA TYR A 212 -0.27 1.55 -18.33
C TYR A 212 0.66 2.15 -17.26
N ILE A 213 0.12 2.79 -16.22
CA ILE A 213 0.95 3.41 -15.17
C ILE A 213 1.69 2.38 -14.31
N ARG A 214 1.14 1.17 -14.18
CA ARG A 214 1.74 0.07 -13.39
C ARG A 214 3.02 -0.49 -14.01
N ASN A 215 3.33 -0.16 -15.26
CA ASN A 215 4.62 -0.50 -15.87
C ASN A 215 5.78 0.27 -15.21
N THR A 216 5.52 1.40 -14.55
CA THR A 216 6.52 2.11 -13.76
C THR A 216 6.36 1.76 -12.29
N ILE A 217 7.28 0.93 -11.78
CA ILE A 217 7.25 0.46 -10.40
C ILE A 217 8.00 1.48 -9.54
N ARG A 218 7.29 2.08 -8.58
CA ARG A 218 7.79 3.16 -7.73
C ARG A 218 8.02 2.71 -6.29
N ALA A 219 8.93 3.37 -5.58
CA ALA A 219 9.20 3.12 -4.17
C ALA A 219 8.04 3.59 -3.29
N PRO A 220 7.34 2.70 -2.55
CA PRO A 220 6.21 3.07 -1.68
C PRO A 220 6.60 3.93 -0.48
N LEU A 221 7.88 3.86 -0.08
CA LEU A 221 8.49 4.67 0.97
C LEU A 221 9.99 4.77 0.76
N SER A 222 10.60 5.77 1.41
CA SER A 222 12.04 6.01 1.34
C SER A 222 12.83 4.94 2.09
N GLY A 223 13.93 4.45 1.52
CA GLY A 223 14.77 3.43 2.15
C GLY A 223 15.93 2.99 1.28
N TYR A 224 16.64 1.97 1.73
CA TYR A 224 17.76 1.37 0.98
C TYR A 224 17.32 0.11 0.25
N VAL A 225 17.81 -0.09 -0.96
CA VAL A 225 17.60 -1.34 -1.70
C VAL A 225 18.48 -2.43 -1.07
N ALA A 226 17.84 -3.44 -0.48
CA ALA A 226 18.54 -4.53 0.19
C ALA A 226 18.98 -5.64 -0.77
N ARG A 227 18.10 -6.00 -1.70
CA ARG A 227 18.37 -7.02 -2.72
C ARG A 227 17.46 -6.80 -3.92
N ARG A 228 18.05 -6.70 -5.11
CA ARG A 228 17.38 -6.73 -6.41
C ARG A 228 17.48 -8.13 -7.02
N ALA A 229 16.34 -8.72 -7.33
CA ALA A 229 16.25 -10.06 -7.94
C ALA A 229 16.07 -10.02 -9.47
N VAL A 230 15.72 -8.85 -10.03
CA VAL A 230 15.35 -8.69 -11.44
C VAL A 230 16.51 -8.13 -12.29
N GLN A 231 16.63 -8.56 -13.55
CA GLN A 231 17.60 -8.04 -14.52
C GLN A 231 16.93 -7.38 -15.75
N ILE A 232 17.67 -6.53 -16.47
CA ILE A 232 17.22 -5.93 -17.73
C ILE A 232 16.93 -7.04 -18.75
N GLY A 233 15.84 -6.91 -19.51
CA GLY A 233 15.39 -7.89 -20.50
C GLY A 233 14.61 -9.06 -19.90
N GLN A 234 14.62 -9.25 -18.58
CA GLN A 234 13.85 -10.29 -17.93
C GLN A 234 12.34 -10.02 -18.05
N ARG A 235 11.57 -11.07 -18.37
CA ARG A 235 10.11 -11.04 -18.32
C ARG A 235 9.64 -11.35 -16.90
N VAL A 236 8.73 -10.50 -16.39
CA VAL A 236 8.19 -10.60 -15.03
C VAL A 236 6.68 -10.81 -15.04
N THR A 237 6.15 -11.45 -14.00
CA THR A 237 4.71 -11.73 -13.85
C THR A 237 4.15 -11.13 -12.55
N PRO A 238 2.84 -10.81 -12.50
CA PRO A 238 2.19 -10.26 -11.31
C PRO A 238 2.47 -11.09 -10.05
N GLY A 239 2.83 -10.42 -8.96
CA GLY A 239 3.18 -11.05 -7.68
C GLY A 239 4.66 -11.45 -7.55
N GLN A 240 5.43 -11.47 -8.63
CA GLN A 240 6.87 -11.72 -8.57
C GLN A 240 7.58 -10.58 -7.81
N VAL A 241 8.37 -10.93 -6.79
CA VAL A 241 9.20 -9.98 -6.04
C VAL A 241 10.41 -9.59 -6.89
N LEU A 242 10.58 -8.29 -7.12
CA LEU A 242 11.61 -7.72 -7.99
C LEU A 242 12.79 -7.15 -7.20
N LEU A 243 12.49 -6.49 -6.09
CA LEU A 243 13.48 -6.00 -5.15
C LEU A 243 12.88 -5.86 -3.75
N ALA A 244 13.73 -5.61 -2.75
CA ALA A 244 13.30 -5.28 -1.40
C ALA A 244 13.87 -3.94 -0.93
N ILE A 245 13.02 -3.13 -0.31
CA ILE A 245 13.40 -1.85 0.31
C ILE A 245 13.39 -1.98 1.82
N VAL A 246 14.39 -1.38 2.46
CA VAL A 246 14.53 -1.32 3.91
C VAL A 246 14.53 0.14 4.38
N PRO A 247 13.48 0.61 5.08
CA PRO A 247 13.46 1.93 5.70
C PRO A 247 14.31 1.96 6.97
N LEU A 248 15.47 2.62 6.93
CA LEU A 248 16.41 2.68 8.07
C LEU A 248 15.99 3.60 9.21
N ASN A 249 14.97 4.44 9.00
CA ASN A 249 14.41 5.30 10.04
C ASN A 249 13.51 4.54 11.04
N GLN A 250 13.20 3.27 10.79
CA GLN A 250 12.22 2.49 11.54
C GLN A 250 12.73 1.09 11.90
N ILE A 251 14.01 1.00 12.28
CA ILE A 251 14.61 -0.24 12.74
C ILE A 251 14.48 -0.39 14.27
N TRP A 252 14.51 -1.63 14.73
CA TRP A 252 14.52 -2.00 16.14
C TRP A 252 15.63 -3.01 16.40
N VAL A 253 15.87 -3.33 17.66
CA VAL A 253 16.83 -4.34 18.06
C VAL A 253 16.06 -5.47 18.73
N ASP A 254 16.21 -6.68 18.21
CA ASP A 254 15.69 -7.88 18.86
C ASP A 254 16.82 -8.49 19.70
N ALA A 255 16.69 -8.37 21.02
CA ALA A 255 17.68 -8.79 21.99
C ALA A 255 17.23 -10.02 22.76
N ASN A 256 17.97 -11.11 22.62
CA ASN A 256 17.65 -12.40 23.22
C ASN A 256 18.18 -12.46 24.65
N PHE A 257 17.28 -12.39 25.64
CA PHE A 257 17.60 -12.54 27.05
C PHE A 257 17.28 -13.95 27.54
N LYS A 258 18.10 -14.48 28.47
CA LYS A 258 17.83 -15.76 29.12
C LYS A 258 16.55 -15.63 29.97
N GLU A 259 15.75 -16.68 30.04
CA GLU A 259 14.49 -16.70 30.79
C GLU A 259 14.60 -16.14 32.22
N LYS A 260 15.67 -16.49 32.94
CA LYS A 260 15.93 -15.99 34.31
C LYS A 260 16.07 -14.46 34.38
N GLN A 261 16.65 -13.84 33.35
CA GLN A 261 16.87 -12.38 33.28
C GLN A 261 15.55 -11.62 33.07
N LEU A 262 14.59 -12.23 32.37
CA LEU A 262 13.30 -11.60 32.04
C LEU A 262 12.49 -11.21 33.28
N SER A 263 12.69 -11.89 34.42
CA SER A 263 11.99 -11.60 35.69
C SER A 263 12.13 -10.14 36.16
N LYS A 264 13.22 -9.46 35.78
CA LYS A 264 13.49 -8.06 36.12
C LYS A 264 13.23 -7.07 34.97
N ILE A 265 12.98 -7.60 33.78
CA ILE A 265 12.84 -6.81 32.56
C ILE A 265 11.36 -6.48 32.36
N GLN A 266 11.06 -5.20 32.12
CA GLN A 266 9.70 -4.70 31.94
C GLN A 266 9.64 -3.73 30.75
N VAL A 267 8.47 -3.69 30.10
CA VAL A 267 8.20 -2.72 29.02
C VAL A 267 8.35 -1.30 29.56
N GLY A 268 9.03 -0.43 28.84
CA GLY A 268 9.28 0.96 29.26
C GLY A 268 10.63 1.21 29.93
N GLN A 269 11.41 0.18 30.24
CA GLN A 269 12.75 0.35 30.78
C GLN A 269 13.72 0.95 29.76
N SER A 270 14.70 1.71 30.28
CA SER A 270 15.75 2.33 29.47
C SER A 270 16.81 1.30 29.10
N VAL A 271 17.29 1.39 27.87
CA VAL A 271 18.29 0.47 27.33
C VAL A 271 19.41 1.27 26.69
N VAL A 272 20.65 0.84 26.93
CA VAL A 272 21.83 1.32 26.22
C VAL A 272 22.32 0.21 25.31
N LEU A 273 22.47 0.51 24.03
CA LEU A 273 22.91 -0.41 22.99
C LEU A 273 24.25 0.07 22.42
N THR A 274 25.09 -0.86 22.02
CA THR A 274 26.33 -0.59 21.29
C THR A 274 26.42 -1.56 20.12
N ALA A 275 26.63 -1.04 18.91
CA ALA A 275 26.82 -1.88 17.73
C ALA A 275 28.29 -2.27 17.58
N ASP A 276 28.55 -3.53 17.25
CA ASP A 276 29.92 -4.03 17.13
C ASP A 276 30.71 -3.30 16.03
N ILE A 277 30.04 -2.90 14.95
CA ILE A 277 30.62 -2.15 13.83
C ILE A 277 31.22 -0.79 14.25
N TYR A 278 30.62 -0.14 15.26
CA TYR A 278 31.03 1.18 15.74
C TYR A 278 31.85 1.12 17.04
N GLY A 279 31.95 -0.08 17.64
CA GLY A 279 32.58 -0.31 18.93
C GLY A 279 31.90 0.45 20.07
N SER A 280 32.62 0.60 21.18
CA SER A 280 32.11 1.25 22.41
C SER A 280 32.00 2.78 22.34
N LYS A 281 32.43 3.39 21.23
CA LYS A 281 32.42 4.85 21.03
C LYS A 281 31.02 5.39 20.82
N ILE A 282 30.19 4.66 20.08
CA ILE A 282 28.83 5.06 19.74
C ILE A 282 27.85 4.26 20.59
N LYS A 283 27.09 4.97 21.43
CA LYS A 283 26.03 4.41 22.25
C LYS A 283 24.70 4.84 21.69
N TYR A 284 23.78 3.90 21.57
CA TYR A 284 22.40 4.16 21.22
C TYR A 284 21.53 4.02 22.46
N ASN A 285 20.69 5.00 22.72
CA ASN A 285 19.67 4.98 23.73
C ASN A 285 18.37 4.46 23.14
N GLY A 286 17.69 3.63 23.92
CA GLY A 286 16.44 3.03 23.53
C GLY A 286 15.60 2.67 24.73
N TYR A 287 14.46 2.05 24.43
CA TYR A 287 13.56 1.54 25.45
C TYR A 287 12.91 0.24 25.01
N ILE A 288 12.53 -0.55 26.00
CA ILE A 288 11.85 -1.82 25.76
C ILE A 288 10.44 -1.55 25.28
N SER A 289 10.14 -1.99 24.07
CA SER A 289 8.81 -1.88 23.47
C SER A 289 7.90 -3.04 23.85
N GLY A 290 8.46 -4.24 23.99
CA GLY A 290 7.69 -5.45 24.19
C GLY A 290 8.54 -6.71 24.11
N PHE A 291 7.88 -7.83 24.34
CA PHE A 291 8.46 -9.17 24.28
C PHE A 291 7.90 -9.91 23.06
N SER A 292 8.70 -10.78 22.45
CA SER A 292 8.18 -11.75 21.49
C SER A 292 7.18 -12.69 22.16
N ALA A 293 6.19 -13.17 21.40
CA ALA A 293 5.18 -14.12 21.90
C ALA A 293 5.74 -15.53 22.15
N GLY A 294 6.98 -15.80 21.77
CA GLY A 294 7.62 -17.11 21.94
C GLY A 294 9.12 -17.08 21.64
N THR A 295 9.80 -18.16 22.03
CA THR A 295 11.24 -18.35 21.86
C THR A 295 11.55 -18.80 20.43
N GLY A 296 12.80 -18.63 19.97
CA GLY A 296 13.20 -19.09 18.64
C GLY A 296 12.99 -20.59 18.42
N SER A 297 13.07 -21.41 19.46
CA SER A 297 12.77 -22.85 19.43
C SER A 297 11.30 -23.16 19.21
N ALA A 298 10.38 -22.35 19.75
CA ALA A 298 8.94 -22.56 19.60
C ALA A 298 8.44 -22.22 18.18
N PHE A 299 9.12 -21.32 17.49
CA PHE A 299 8.80 -20.91 16.12
C PHE A 299 9.69 -21.55 15.04
N ALA A 300 10.56 -22.49 15.42
CA ALA A 300 11.42 -23.18 14.47
C ALA A 300 10.60 -24.16 13.61
N LEU A 301 10.88 -24.23 12.31
CA LEU A 301 10.26 -25.19 11.39
C LEU A 301 10.50 -26.64 11.83
N LEU A 302 11.66 -26.89 12.44
CA LEU A 302 12.06 -28.17 13.02
C LEU A 302 12.54 -27.92 14.46
N PRO A 303 11.64 -27.99 15.46
CA PRO A 303 12.03 -27.80 16.86
C PRO A 303 12.88 -28.99 17.34
N PRO A 304 13.82 -28.75 18.27
CA PRO A 304 14.62 -29.83 18.84
C PRO A 304 13.72 -30.83 19.59
N GLN A 305 13.75 -32.10 19.19
CA GLN A 305 13.02 -33.19 19.84
C GLN A 305 13.95 -34.02 20.73
N ASN A 306 13.60 -34.16 22.00
CA ASN A 306 14.32 -35.02 22.94
C ASN A 306 13.71 -36.43 22.92
N ALA A 307 13.99 -37.19 21.86
CA ALA A 307 13.37 -38.50 21.63
C ALA A 307 14.10 -39.69 22.31
N THR A 308 15.30 -39.50 22.86
CA THR A 308 16.22 -40.60 23.24
C THR A 308 16.55 -40.73 24.73
N GLY A 309 15.68 -40.29 25.63
CA GLY A 309 15.78 -40.59 27.08
C GLY A 309 16.83 -39.79 27.88
N ASN A 310 17.76 -39.07 27.23
CA ASN A 310 18.64 -38.10 27.90
C ASN A 310 18.03 -36.69 27.83
N TRP A 311 17.21 -36.33 28.82
CA TRP A 311 16.63 -35.00 28.93
C TRP A 311 17.63 -34.01 29.56
N ILE A 312 17.95 -32.93 28.83
CA ILE A 312 18.78 -31.81 29.33
C ILE A 312 17.96 -30.53 29.26
N LYS A 313 17.83 -29.80 30.38
CA LYS A 313 17.17 -28.50 30.42
C LYS A 313 18.03 -27.44 29.73
N VAL A 314 17.69 -27.10 28.50
CA VAL A 314 18.35 -26.00 27.76
C VAL A 314 17.68 -24.67 28.12
N VAL A 315 18.49 -23.71 28.56
CA VAL A 315 18.01 -22.35 28.88
C VAL A 315 17.48 -21.69 27.60
N GLN A 316 16.20 -21.36 27.61
CA GLN A 316 15.58 -20.66 26.49
C GLN A 316 15.89 -19.16 26.56
N ARG A 317 15.92 -18.55 25.37
CA ARG A 317 16.04 -17.09 25.23
C ARG A 317 14.78 -16.55 24.57
N LEU A 318 14.24 -15.49 25.17
CA LEU A 318 13.09 -14.77 24.61
C LEU A 318 13.59 -13.46 23.99
N PRO A 319 13.26 -13.20 22.70
CA PRO A 319 13.55 -11.92 22.10
C PRO A 319 12.76 -10.80 22.79
N VAL A 320 13.49 -9.77 23.22
CA VAL A 320 12.96 -8.51 23.73
C VAL A 320 13.17 -7.44 22.66
N ARG A 321 12.07 -6.81 22.23
CA ARG A 321 12.10 -5.77 21.20
C ARG A 321 12.42 -4.43 21.82
N ILE A 322 13.48 -3.80 21.33
CA ILE A 322 13.98 -2.52 21.80
C ILE A 322 13.90 -1.50 20.67
N LEU A 323 13.25 -0.38 20.95
CA LEU A 323 13.17 0.75 20.03
C LEU A 323 14.35 1.69 20.30
N VAL A 324 14.99 2.11 19.22
CA VAL A 324 16.16 3.01 19.26
C VAL A 324 15.71 4.45 19.00
N ASP A 325 16.41 5.42 19.56
CA ASP A 325 16.17 6.84 19.27
C ASP A 325 16.46 7.18 17.80
N GLU A 326 15.49 7.80 17.13
CA GLU A 326 15.56 8.19 15.72
C GLU A 326 16.71 9.17 15.43
N LYS A 327 17.05 10.05 16.38
CA LYS A 327 18.12 11.04 16.19
C LYS A 327 19.49 10.36 16.06
N GLU A 328 19.72 9.35 16.89
CA GLU A 328 20.97 8.61 16.91
C GLU A 328 21.09 7.68 15.70
N LEU A 329 19.97 7.10 15.26
CA LEU A 329 19.89 6.34 14.00
C LEU A 329 20.20 7.20 12.78
N LYS A 330 19.75 8.46 12.74
CA LYS A 330 20.06 9.38 11.64
C LYS A 330 21.54 9.76 11.62
N ALA A 331 22.15 9.97 12.78
CA ALA A 331 23.57 10.29 12.88
C ALA A 331 24.46 9.09 12.52
N HIS A 332 24.07 7.89 12.94
CA HIS A 332 24.83 6.65 12.73
C HIS A 332 23.90 5.52 12.29
N PRO A 333 23.60 5.41 10.98
CA PRO A 333 22.63 4.44 10.46
C PRO A 333 23.05 2.99 10.73
N LEU A 334 22.20 2.26 11.43
CA LEU A 334 22.38 0.82 11.64
C LEU A 334 21.73 0.05 10.48
N ARG A 335 22.41 -0.98 9.98
CA ARG A 335 21.90 -1.91 8.96
C ARG A 335 21.27 -3.13 9.62
N ILE A 336 20.23 -3.68 9.01
CA ILE A 336 19.60 -4.93 9.47
C ILE A 336 20.64 -6.06 9.48
N GLY A 337 20.59 -6.90 10.51
CA GLY A 337 21.47 -8.04 10.69
C GLY A 337 22.75 -7.75 11.46
N LEU A 338 23.08 -6.48 11.75
CA LEU A 338 24.24 -6.15 12.57
C LEU A 338 24.08 -6.62 14.01
N SER A 339 25.15 -7.17 14.57
CA SER A 339 25.23 -7.59 15.97
C SER A 339 25.35 -6.38 16.90
N MET A 340 24.69 -6.49 18.05
CA MET A 340 24.69 -5.46 19.08
C MET A 340 24.83 -6.08 20.48
N LYS A 341 25.44 -5.30 21.36
CA LYS A 341 25.42 -5.54 22.80
C LYS A 341 24.40 -4.62 23.45
N VAL A 342 23.62 -5.18 24.36
CA VAL A 342 22.45 -4.54 24.98
C VAL A 342 22.61 -4.57 26.49
N THR A 343 22.41 -3.42 27.12
CA THR A 343 22.41 -3.26 28.57
C THR A 343 21.10 -2.61 29.01
N VAL A 344 20.29 -3.35 29.77
CA VAL A 344 19.00 -2.87 30.31
C VAL A 344 19.20 -2.36 31.72
N ASP A 345 18.71 -1.16 32.01
CA ASP A 345 18.63 -0.60 33.37
C ASP A 345 17.32 -1.05 34.03
N THR A 346 17.44 -1.91 35.05
CA THR A 346 16.32 -2.44 35.84
C THR A 346 16.08 -1.68 37.16
N TYR A 347 16.90 -0.69 37.48
CA TYR A 347 16.73 0.15 38.67
C TYR A 347 15.69 1.25 38.43
N ARG A 348 15.72 1.86 37.24
CA ARG A 348 14.82 2.96 36.88
C ARG A 348 13.40 2.45 36.62
N GLN A 349 12.41 3.20 37.10
CA GLN A 349 11.02 2.87 36.82
C GLN A 349 10.72 2.94 35.32
N PRO A 350 9.95 1.97 34.78
CA PRO A 350 9.59 1.96 33.38
C PRO A 350 8.75 3.19 33.03
N LYS A 351 9.10 3.86 31.92
CA LYS A 351 8.25 4.93 31.38
C LYS A 351 6.95 4.31 30.85
N LYS A 352 5.81 4.94 31.12
CA LYS A 352 4.55 4.58 30.45
C LYS A 352 4.67 4.93 28.95
N ILE A 353 4.69 3.92 28.09
CA ILE A 353 4.77 4.10 26.63
C ILE A 353 3.36 3.98 26.05
N ASN A 354 2.87 5.04 25.40
CA ASN A 354 1.67 4.96 24.57
C ASN A 354 2.01 4.26 23.24
N MET A 355 1.76 2.95 23.17
CA MET A 355 2.03 2.13 21.97
C MET A 355 1.18 2.53 20.75
N LEU A 356 0.04 3.20 20.95
CA LEU A 356 -0.91 3.53 19.88
C LEU A 356 -0.37 4.57 18.88
N THR A 357 0.54 5.45 19.31
CA THR A 357 0.97 6.63 18.54
C THR A 357 1.86 6.35 17.31
N ARG A 358 2.42 5.14 17.16
CA ARG A 358 3.38 4.83 16.07
C ARG A 358 2.80 4.08 14.86
N HIS A 359 1.54 3.66 14.90
CA HIS A 359 0.89 2.95 13.77
C HIS A 359 0.70 3.84 12.53
N SER A 360 0.73 5.17 12.68
CA SER A 360 0.61 6.15 11.59
C SER A 360 1.77 6.11 10.58
N LEU A 361 2.88 5.44 10.89
CA LEU A 361 4.12 5.52 10.10
C LEU A 361 4.19 4.50 8.95
N TYR A 362 3.19 3.63 8.80
CA TYR A 362 3.14 2.57 7.78
C TYR A 362 2.06 2.82 6.71
N LYS A 363 1.93 4.08 6.26
CA LYS A 363 0.99 4.45 5.20
C LYS A 363 1.78 5.01 4.01
N THR A 364 1.45 4.55 2.80
CA THR A 364 1.94 5.14 1.55
C THR A 364 0.83 5.94 0.89
N THR A 365 1.17 7.09 0.32
CA THR A 365 0.20 7.96 -0.37
C THR A 365 0.26 7.87 -1.89
N ILE A 366 1.22 7.11 -2.43
CA ILE A 366 1.52 7.06 -3.87
C ILE A 366 0.33 6.57 -4.70
N PHE A 367 -0.50 5.69 -4.13
CA PHE A 367 -1.63 5.09 -4.84
C PHE A 367 -2.92 5.92 -4.78
N ASN A 368 -2.99 6.96 -3.96
CA ASN A 368 -4.26 7.67 -3.70
C ASN A 368 -4.76 8.44 -4.93
N ASN A 369 -3.86 8.95 -5.76
CA ASN A 369 -4.19 9.89 -6.83
C ASN A 369 -4.04 9.30 -8.25
N LEU A 370 -3.91 7.98 -8.38
CA LEU A 370 -3.67 7.34 -9.68
C LEU A 370 -4.83 7.51 -10.67
N MET A 371 -6.06 7.69 -10.17
CA MET A 371 -7.24 7.82 -11.02
C MET A 371 -7.49 9.23 -11.54
N VAL A 372 -6.92 10.25 -10.89
CA VAL A 372 -7.21 11.66 -11.20
C VAL A 372 -6.83 11.98 -12.66
N GLN A 373 -5.71 11.46 -13.14
CA GLN A 373 -5.29 11.64 -14.54
C GLN A 373 -6.18 10.85 -15.52
N ALA A 374 -6.64 9.66 -15.16
CA ALA A 374 -7.59 8.90 -15.98
C ALA A 374 -8.91 9.67 -16.13
N ASP A 375 -9.41 10.26 -15.03
CA ASP A 375 -10.63 11.06 -15.04
C ASP A 375 -10.45 12.35 -15.85
N HIS A 376 -9.27 12.98 -15.83
CA HIS A 376 -8.96 14.10 -16.72
C HIS A 376 -9.05 13.72 -18.20
N ILE A 377 -8.41 12.61 -18.60
CA ILE A 377 -8.46 12.09 -19.98
C ILE A 377 -9.91 11.78 -20.39
N ILE A 378 -10.68 11.15 -19.50
CA ILE A 378 -12.10 10.88 -19.76
C ILE A 378 -12.88 12.18 -19.99
N ASN A 379 -12.67 13.18 -19.14
CA ASN A 379 -13.36 14.47 -19.28
C ASN A 379 -13.00 15.17 -20.59
N GLU A 380 -11.73 15.13 -21.01
CA GLU A 380 -11.29 15.67 -22.29
C GLU A 380 -12.00 14.99 -23.47
N ILE A 381 -12.07 13.66 -23.49
CA ILE A 381 -12.74 12.89 -24.54
C ILE A 381 -14.25 13.19 -24.56
N VAL A 382 -14.88 13.30 -23.38
CA VAL A 382 -16.31 13.67 -23.26
C VAL A 382 -16.55 15.08 -23.79
N GLN A 383 -15.70 16.05 -23.45
CA GLN A 383 -15.80 17.42 -23.93
C GLN A 383 -15.68 17.49 -25.46
N GLU A 384 -14.70 16.81 -26.02
CA GLU A 384 -14.47 16.77 -27.46
C GLU A 384 -15.64 16.14 -28.24
N ASN A 385 -16.24 15.08 -27.71
CA ASN A 385 -17.27 14.31 -28.43
C ASN A 385 -18.70 14.75 -28.13
N VAL A 386 -18.98 15.44 -27.02
CA VAL A 386 -20.33 15.86 -26.62
C VAL A 386 -20.54 17.36 -26.78
N LEU A 387 -19.56 18.19 -26.41
CA LEU A 387 -19.76 19.66 -26.37
C LEU A 387 -19.47 20.32 -27.71
N LYS A 388 -18.39 19.95 -28.40
CA LYS A 388 -18.14 20.45 -29.77
C LYS A 388 -19.24 20.05 -30.76
N THR A 389 -19.88 18.89 -30.57
CA THR A 389 -21.04 18.47 -31.35
C THR A 389 -22.32 19.20 -30.96
N THR A 390 -22.41 19.74 -29.74
CA THR A 390 -23.52 20.63 -29.35
C THR A 390 -23.39 22.00 -30.03
N ASP A 391 -22.15 22.46 -30.27
CA ASP A 391 -21.86 23.66 -31.07
C ASP A 391 -22.13 23.49 -32.56
N LEU A 392 -22.16 22.24 -33.06
CA LEU A 392 -22.63 21.92 -34.42
C LEU A 392 -24.15 22.01 -34.58
N LYS A 393 -24.87 22.58 -33.59
CA LYS A 393 -26.26 22.97 -33.78
C LYS A 393 -26.36 24.01 -34.89
N VAL A 394 -26.69 23.49 -36.07
CA VAL A 394 -27.70 24.03 -37.00
C VAL A 394 -28.66 24.94 -36.24
N ALA A 395 -28.75 26.18 -36.71
CA ALA A 395 -29.59 27.25 -36.19
C ALA A 395 -30.89 26.77 -35.51
N GLY A 396 -31.02 26.98 -34.19
CA GLY A 396 -32.35 27.24 -33.62
C GLY A 396 -32.87 26.44 -32.40
N LYS A 397 -32.09 25.69 -31.60
CA LYS A 397 -32.61 25.17 -30.30
C LYS A 397 -31.55 25.09 -29.19
N GLU A 398 -31.89 25.56 -27.99
CA GLU A 398 -30.99 25.63 -26.81
C GLU A 398 -30.42 24.28 -26.31
N PRO A 399 -29.24 24.27 -25.65
CA PRO A 399 -28.57 23.05 -25.17
C PRO A 399 -29.20 22.44 -23.91
N PHE A 400 -29.34 21.11 -23.89
CA PHE A 400 -29.95 20.31 -22.82
C PHE A 400 -29.01 19.94 -21.65
N ILE A 401 -27.87 20.62 -21.48
CA ILE A 401 -26.82 20.16 -20.55
C ILE A 401 -26.70 21.10 -19.35
N ASN A 402 -27.10 20.61 -18.17
CA ASN A 402 -26.78 21.24 -16.88
C ASN A 402 -25.35 20.86 -16.46
N ILE A 403 -24.43 21.82 -16.59
CA ILE A 403 -22.97 21.67 -16.45
C ILE A 403 -22.51 21.51 -14.98
N LYS A 404 -23.39 21.66 -13.97
CA LYS A 404 -22.99 21.64 -12.54
C LYS A 404 -22.68 20.26 -11.95
N ALA A 405 -22.92 19.15 -12.65
CA ALA A 405 -22.76 17.81 -12.07
C ALA A 405 -21.34 17.22 -12.18
N ILE A 406 -20.43 17.81 -12.96
CA ILE A 406 -19.11 17.21 -13.24
C ILE A 406 -18.05 17.60 -12.19
N ASN A 407 -18.21 18.74 -11.49
CA ASN A 407 -17.19 19.25 -10.56
C ASN A 407 -17.30 18.75 -9.10
N ASN A 408 -18.31 17.97 -8.75
CA ASN A 408 -18.56 17.59 -7.34
C ASN A 408 -17.97 16.23 -6.91
N HIS A 409 -17.28 15.49 -7.80
CA HIS A 409 -16.64 14.22 -7.42
C HIS A 409 -15.12 14.30 -7.23
N ALA A 410 -14.52 15.50 -7.27
CA ALA A 410 -13.10 15.72 -7.00
C ALA A 410 -12.79 16.21 -5.56
N LYS A 411 -13.75 16.09 -4.63
CA LYS A 411 -13.53 16.33 -3.19
C LYS A 411 -14.01 15.11 -2.41
N PHE A 412 -13.17 14.09 -2.29
CA PHE A 412 -13.05 13.22 -1.11
C PHE A 412 -11.71 12.50 -1.14
#